data_AF-A0A524Q6C2-F1
#
_entry.id   AF-A0A524Q6C2-F1
#
_cell.length_a   1.000
_cell.length_b   1.000
_cell.length_c   1.000
_cell.angle_alpha   90.00
_cell.angle_beta   90.00
_cell.angle_gamma   90.00
#
_symmetry.space_group_name_H-M   'P 1'
#
loop_
_entity.id
_entity.type
_entity.pdbx_description
1 polymer ?
#
loop_
_entity_poly.entity_id
_entity_poly.type
_entity_poly.pdbx_seq_one_letter_code
_entity_poly.pdbx_strand_id
1 'polypeptide(L)' 'MSRPLLGEILLEKNEITLEQLEKAIDIQKKEGGLIGIILVTMGAITEQTLVKYLAVQAERITSS' A
#
# COMPACT_ATOMS: atom_id res chain seq x y z
N MET A 1 9.97 8.51 -14.59
CA MET A 1 10.25 7.99 -13.24
C MET A 1 9.13 7.06 -12.83
N SER A 2 9.44 5.90 -12.27
CA SER A 2 8.41 4.98 -11.76
C SER A 2 7.82 5.57 -10.48
N ARG A 3 6.49 5.77 -10.44
CA ARG A 3 5.80 6.25 -9.24
C ARG A 3 5.92 5.15 -8.16
N PRO A 4 6.46 5.45 -6.96
CA PRO A 4 6.65 4.44 -5.93
C PRO A 4 5.30 3.84 -5.54
N LEU A 5 5.19 2.51 -5.54
CA LEU A 5 3.93 1.83 -5.21
C LEU A 5 3.75 1.79 -3.70
N LEU A 6 2.55 2.14 -3.23
CA LEU A 6 2.24 2.15 -1.79
C LEU A 6 2.48 0.77 -1.15
N GLY A 7 2.11 -0.31 -1.83
CA GLY A 7 2.32 -1.69 -1.36
C GLY A 7 3.79 -2.04 -1.16
N GLU A 8 4.68 -1.56 -2.05
CA GLU A 8 6.12 -1.78 -1.92
C GLU A 8 6.70 -1.00 -0.74
N ILE A 9 6.25 0.24 -0.52
CA ILE A 9 6.67 1.04 0.64
C ILE A 9 6.26 0.34 1.94
N LEU A 10 5.03 -0.16 2.02
CA LEU A 10 4.54 -0.86 3.21
C LEU A 10 5.32 -2.16 3.46
N LEU A 11 5.68 -2.89 2.40
CA LEU A 11 6.51 -4.09 2.49
C LEU A 11 7.94 -3.76 2.94
N GLU A 12 8.56 -2.73 2.35
CA GLU A 12 9.91 -2.23 2.72
C GLU A 12 9.98 -1.84 4.21
N LYS A 13 8.86 -1.34 4.75
CA LYS A 13 8.74 -0.88 6.14
C LYS A 13 8.21 -1.94 7.10
N ASN A 14 8.01 -3.18 6.64
CA ASN A 14 7.48 -4.31 7.43
C ASN A 14 6.10 -4.04 8.06
N GLU A 15 5.31 -3.15 7.46
CA GLU A 15 3.91 -2.91 7.89
C GLU A 15 2.97 -3.99 7.38
N ILE A 16 3.37 -4.65 6.29
CA ILE A 16 2.69 -5.80 5.71
C ILE A 16 3.71 -6.88 5.35
N THR A 17 3.24 -8.11 5.22
CA THR A 17 4.01 -9.22 4.66
C THR A 17 3.80 -9.31 3.15
N LEU A 18 4.70 -10.04 2.47
CA LEU A 18 4.56 -10.33 1.05
C LEU A 18 3.22 -11.04 0.76
N GLU A 19 2.84 -12.00 1.60
CA GLU A 19 1.57 -12.74 1.47
C GLU A 19 0.34 -11.82 1.57
N GLN A 20 0.36 -10.86 2.50
CA GLN A 20 -0.71 -9.87 2.63
C GLN A 20 -0.79 -8.96 1.40
N LEU A 21 0.36 -8.57 0.85
CA LEU A 21 0.42 -7.77 -0.37
C LEU A 21 -0.11 -8.54 -1.58
N GLU A 22 0.31 -9.80 -1.76
CA GLU A 22 -0.17 -10.67 -2.84
C GLU A 22 -1.68 -10.88 -2.77
N LYS A 23 -2.21 -11.15 -1.58
CA LYS A 23 -3.66 -11.30 -1.37
C LYS A 23 -4.41 -10.02 -1.68
N ALA A 24 -3.88 -8.86 -1.30
CA ALA A 24 -4.47 -7.57 -1.64
C ALA A 24 -4.45 -7.31 -3.16
N ILE A 25 -3.38 -7.69 -3.86
CA ILE A 25 -3.27 -7.59 -5.33
C ILE A 25 -4.30 -8.51 -6.00
N ASP A 26 -4.49 -9.72 -5.50
CA ASP A 26 -5.47 -10.65 -6.06
C ASP A 26 -6.91 -10.15 -5.89
N ILE A 27 -7.23 -9.52 -4.75
CA ILE A 27 -8.51 -8.85 -4.55
C ILE A 27 -8.63 -7.66 -5.50
N GLN A 28 -7.58 -6.83 -5.62
CA GLN A 28 -7.57 -5.68 -6.53
C GLN A 28 -7.80 -6.09 -7.99
N LYS A 29 -7.24 -7.23 -8.42
CA LYS A 29 -7.44 -7.75 -9.78
C LYS A 29 -8.88 -8.21 -10.03
N LYS A 30 -9.56 -8.73 -9.01
CA LYS A 30 -10.94 -9.25 -9.12
C LYS A 30 -11.98 -8.14 -8.99
N GLU A 31 -11.77 -7.22 -8.05
CA GLU A 31 -12.77 -6.23 -7.63
C GLU A 31 -12.41 -4.81 -8.06
N GLY A 32 -11.16 -4.56 -8.47
CA GLY A 32 -10.63 -3.23 -8.71
C GLY A 32 -10.28 -2.50 -7.41
N GLY A 33 -10.16 -1.18 -7.49
CA GLY A 33 -9.95 -0.32 -6.33
C GLY A 33 -8.47 -0.03 -6.00
N LEU A 34 -8.26 0.59 -4.83
CA LEU A 34 -6.95 1.05 -4.37
C LEU A 34 -6.34 0.02 -3.41
N ILE A 35 -5.09 -0.38 -3.67
CA ILE A 35 -4.38 -1.39 -2.86
C ILE A 35 -4.35 -1.02 -1.37
N GLY A 36 -4.18 0.27 -1.05
CA GLY A 36 -4.17 0.75 0.33
C GLY A 36 -5.50 0.57 1.05
N ILE A 37 -6.62 0.76 0.33
CA ILE A 37 -7.96 0.56 0.89
C ILE A 37 -8.21 -0.93 1.11
N ILE A 38 -7.82 -1.77 0.16
CA ILE A 38 -7.94 -3.23 0.27
C ILE A 38 -7.16 -3.73 1.49
N LEU A 39 -5.94 -3.25 1.70
CA LEU A 39 -5.12 -3.60 2.86
C LEU A 39 -5.78 -3.19 4.19
N VAL A 40 -6.47 -2.04 4.24
CA VAL A 40 -7.26 -1.64 5.42
C VAL A 40 -8.48 -2.55 5.61
N THR A 41 -9.25 -2.80 4.56
CA THR A 41 -10.45 -3.65 4.60
C THR A 41 -10.11 -5.08 5.04
N MET A 42 -8.95 -5.60 4.64
CA MET A 42 -8.46 -6.90 5.06
C MET A 42 -7.93 -6.94 6.50
N GLY A 43 -7.81 -5.79 7.16
CA GLY A 43 -7.19 -5.66 8.49
C GLY A 43 -5.67 -5.86 8.48
N ALA A 44 -5.02 -5.76 7.32
CA ALA A 44 -3.56 -5.88 7.20
C ALA A 44 -2.86 -4.62 7.72
N ILE A 45 -3.47 -3.45 7.54
CA ILE A 45 -3.01 -2.17 8.11
C ILE A 45 -4.19 -1.39 8.69
N THR A 46 -3.89 -0.41 9.54
CA THR A 46 -4.90 0.55 10.02
C THR A 46 -5.07 1.73 9.05
N GLU A 47 -6.19 2.44 9.16
CA GLU A 47 -6.38 3.71 8.44
C GLU A 47 -5.29 4.74 8.75
N GLN A 48 -4.82 4.78 10.01
CA GLN A 48 -3.74 5.67 10.43
C GLN A 48 -2.41 5.31 9.73
N THR A 49 -2.10 4.02 9.64
CA THR A 49 -0.96 3.51 8.88
C THR A 49 -1.08 3.91 7.41
N LEU A 50 -2.26 3.73 6.80
CA LEU A 50 -2.50 4.12 5.42
C LEU A 50 -2.20 5.62 5.18
N VAL A 51 -2.76 6.51 6.00
CA VAL A 51 -2.55 7.97 5.88
C VAL A 51 -1.07 8.32 6.04
N LYS A 52 -0.39 7.74 7.03
CA LYS A 52 1.05 7.96 7.25
C LYS A 52 1.88 7.62 6.00
N TYR A 53 1.64 6.47 5.39
CA TYR A 53 2.43 6.02 4.24
C TYR A 53 2.01 6.65 2.92
N LEU A 54 0.78 7.17 2.81
CA LEU A 54 0.39 8.03 1.69
C LEU A 54 1.19 9.35 1.69
N ALA A 55 1.44 9.94 2.86
CA ALA A 55 2.31 11.11 2.97
C ALA A 55 3.76 10.78 2.54
N VAL A 56 4.32 9.67 3.01
CA VAL A 56 5.66 9.19 2.62
C VAL A 56 5.75 8.96 1.10
N GLN A 57 4.71 8.39 0.50
CA GLN A 57 4.64 8.18 -0.95
C GLN A 57 4.66 9.52 -1.71
N ALA A 58 3.93 10.53 -1.23
CA ALA A 58 3.89 11.85 -1.84
C ALA A 58 5.26 12.56 -1.78
N GLU A 59 5.96 12.48 -0.66
CA GLU A 59 7.32 13.03 -0.51
C GLU A 59 8.30 12.42 -1.52
N ARG A 60 8.26 11.09 -1.72
CA ARG A 60 9.11 10.39 -2.70
C ARG A 60 8.83 10.80 -4.15
N ILE A 61 7.64 11.30 -4.45
CA ILE A 61 7.28 11.80 -5.79
C ILE A 61 7.78 13.23 -6.00
N THR A 62 7.68 14.09 -4.98
CA THR A 62 8.08 15.50 -5.07
C THR A 62 9.61 15.67 -5.07
N SER A 63 10.36 14.77 -4.44
CA SER A 63 11.82 14.82 -4.40
C SER A 63 12.51 14.17 -5.60
N SER A 64 11.78 13.86 -6.68
CA SER A 64 12.30 13.25 -7.92
C SER A 64 12.19 14.20 -9.10
#